data_AF-A0A835P6A1-F1
#
_entry.id   AF-A0A835P6A1-F1
#
_cell.length_a   1.000
_cell.length_b   1.000
_cell.length_c   1.000
_cell.angle_alpha   90.00
_cell.angle_beta   90.00
_cell.angle_gamma   90.00
#
_symmetry.space_group_name_H-M   'P 1'
#
loop_
_entity.id
_entity.type
_entity.pdbx_description
1 polymer ?
#
loop_
_entity_poly.entity_id
_entity_poly.type
_entity_poly.pdbx_seq_one_letter_code
_entity_poly.pdbx_strand_id
1 'polypeptide(L)'
;MAKVEHSNDGVTDSTGTYKIAVVDDHEEEICEVVLVESPFADCKEIKFGRDRGQVLLSSDAGISNSVRHANSLGFLRDEPLPGCEKLLKEYYGIGEEE
;
A
#
# COMPACT_ATOMS: atom_id res chain seq x y z
N MET A 1 0.25 -1.86 -22.58
CA MET A 1 0.59 -1.17 -21.31
C MET A 1 -0.38 -0.01 -21.19
N ALA A 2 -1.09 0.12 -20.07
CA ALA A 2 -1.96 1.26 -19.86
C ALA A 2 -1.11 2.55 -19.80
N LYS A 3 -1.60 3.63 -20.39
CA LYS A 3 -0.94 4.94 -20.34
C LYS A 3 -1.28 5.58 -19.00
N VAL A 4 -0.28 6.11 -18.31
CA VAL A 4 -0.47 6.93 -17.12
C VAL A 4 -0.87 8.33 -17.59
N GLU A 5 -2.08 8.76 -17.27
CA GLU A 5 -2.58 10.11 -17.60
C GLU A 5 -2.14 11.14 -16.54
N HIS A 6 -2.17 10.74 -15.26
CA HIS A 6 -1.83 11.58 -14.11
C HIS A 6 -0.90 10.85 -13.14
N SER A 7 0.05 11.58 -12.54
CA SER A 7 0.97 11.03 -11.53
C SER A 7 1.33 12.09 -10.50
N ASN A 8 1.12 11.76 -9.22
CA ASN A 8 1.55 12.57 -8.08
C ASN A 8 2.36 11.68 -7.12
N ASP A 9 3.42 12.24 -6.53
CA ASP A 9 4.29 11.51 -5.59
C ASP A 9 3.98 11.89 -4.14
N GLY A 10 4.32 10.98 -3.22
CA GLY A 10 4.22 11.19 -1.78
C GLY A 10 5.33 10.45 -1.04
N VAL A 11 5.78 11.04 0.08
CA VAL A 11 6.76 10.42 0.98
C VAL A 11 6.07 10.16 2.32
N THR A 12 6.30 8.97 2.88
CA THR A 12 5.78 8.62 4.20
C THR A 12 6.46 9.43 5.29
N ASP A 13 5.69 9.88 6.28
CA ASP A 13 6.22 10.49 7.50
C ASP A 13 6.79 9.42 8.46
N SER A 14 7.20 9.85 9.66
CA SER A 14 7.77 8.97 10.69
C SER A 14 6.82 7.87 11.19
N THR A 15 5.53 7.97 10.89
CA THR A 15 4.52 6.94 11.23
C THR A 15 4.32 5.93 10.11
N GLY A 16 4.96 6.11 8.96
CA GLY A 16 4.72 5.31 7.75
C GLY A 16 3.51 5.77 6.95
N THR A 17 2.92 6.93 7.28
CA THR A 17 1.74 7.47 6.59
C THR A 17 2.15 8.47 5.52
N TYR A 18 1.58 8.38 4.33
CA TYR A 18 1.73 9.40 3.28
C TYR A 18 0.41 10.16 3.08
N LYS A 19 0.51 11.38 2.53
CA LYS A 19 -0.64 12.16 2.08
C LYS A 19 -0.32 12.73 0.71
N ILE A 20 -1.12 12.38 -0.29
CA ILE A 20 -0.99 12.88 -1.66
C ILE A 20 -2.20 13.78 -1.92
N ALA A 21 -1.96 15.03 -2.25
CA ALA A 21 -3.02 15.94 -2.66
C ALA A 21 -3.40 15.67 -4.11
N VAL A 22 -4.70 15.59 -4.38
CA VAL A 22 -5.28 15.40 -5.71
C VAL A 22 -6.24 16.56 -5.92
N VAL A 23 -6.08 17.29 -7.03
CA VAL A 23 -6.79 18.56 -7.28
C VAL A 23 -8.03 18.36 -8.14
N ASP A 24 -8.10 17.25 -8.88
CA ASP A 24 -9.14 16.99 -9.89
C ASP A 24 -9.89 15.68 -9.59
N ASP A 25 -11.02 15.51 -10.29
CA ASP A 25 -11.81 14.29 -10.27
C ASP A 25 -11.28 13.29 -11.32
N HIS A 26 -11.24 12.01 -10.96
CA HIS A 26 -10.67 10.95 -11.78
C HIS A 26 -11.69 9.79 -11.95
N GLU A 27 -12.97 10.09 -12.16
CA GLU A 27 -14.05 9.11 -12.31
C GLU A 27 -13.83 8.07 -13.42
N GLU A 28 -13.25 8.48 -14.55
CA GLU A 28 -13.05 7.60 -15.71
C GLU A 28 -11.73 6.81 -15.65
N GLU A 29 -10.96 6.96 -14.57
CA GLU A 29 -9.58 6.47 -14.48
C GLU A 29 -9.43 5.38 -13.41
N ILE A 30 -8.46 4.50 -13.63
CA ILE A 30 -8.02 3.56 -12.60
C ILE A 30 -6.85 4.19 -11.86
N CYS A 31 -7.10 4.67 -10.65
CA CYS A 31 -6.07 5.23 -9.79
C CYS A 31 -5.50 4.14 -8.86
N GLU A 32 -4.17 4.00 -8.87
CA GLU A 32 -3.44 3.12 -7.96
C GLU A 32 -2.37 3.93 -7.23
N VAL A 33 -2.19 3.67 -5.94
CA VAL A 33 -0.98 4.06 -5.23
C VAL A 33 0.01 2.92 -5.37
N VAL A 34 1.25 3.23 -5.76
CA VAL A 34 2.31 2.24 -5.99
C VAL A 34 3.56 2.57 -5.18
N LEU A 35 4.30 1.54 -4.76
CA LEU A 35 5.62 1.70 -4.16
C LEU A 35 6.63 2.14 -5.22
N VAL A 36 7.46 3.12 -4.86
CA VAL A 36 8.52 3.65 -5.74
C VAL A 36 9.90 3.34 -5.14
N GLU A 37 10.14 3.77 -3.91
CA GLU A 37 11.45 3.64 -3.25
C GLU A 37 11.30 3.40 -1.75
N SER A 38 12.26 2.68 -1.16
CA SER A 38 12.40 2.52 0.28
C SER A 38 13.69 3.19 0.76
N PRO A 39 13.66 3.95 1.88
CA PRO A 39 14.88 4.51 2.47
C PRO A 39 15.74 3.45 3.17
N PHE A 40 15.24 2.23 3.34
CA PHE A 40 15.93 1.13 4.04
C PHE A 40 16.62 0.19 3.05
N ALA A 41 17.94 0.04 3.21
CA ALA A 41 18.74 -0.76 2.29
C ALA A 41 18.40 -2.26 2.29
N ASP A 42 17.92 -2.78 3.43
CA ASP A 42 17.57 -4.17 3.71
C ASP A 42 16.05 -4.46 3.63
N CYS A 43 15.27 -3.48 3.16
CA CYS A 43 13.80 -3.52 3.13
C CYS A 43 13.27 -2.75 1.93
N LYS A 44 13.62 -3.19 0.72
CA LYS A 44 13.34 -2.49 -0.54
C LYS A 44 12.85 -3.39 -1.66
N GLU A 45 12.73 -4.69 -1.44
CA GLU A 45 12.23 -5.60 -2.48
C GLU A 45 10.74 -5.35 -2.71
N ILE A 46 10.37 -5.12 -3.97
CA ILE A 46 8.96 -4.95 -4.38
C ILE A 46 8.38 -6.34 -4.64
N LYS A 47 7.42 -6.75 -3.81
CA LYS A 47 6.69 -8.01 -3.99
C LYS A 47 5.34 -7.76 -4.65
N PHE A 48 5.10 -8.43 -5.78
CA PHE A 48 3.82 -8.37 -6.48
C PHE A 48 2.64 -8.69 -5.55
N GLY A 49 1.62 -7.84 -5.58
CA GLY A 49 0.42 -7.95 -4.74
C GLY A 49 0.55 -7.27 -3.37
N ARG A 50 1.70 -6.69 -3.05
CA ARG A 50 1.92 -5.81 -1.88
C ARG A 50 2.46 -4.43 -2.28
N ASP A 51 2.67 -4.23 -3.57
CA ASP A 51 3.29 -3.05 -4.17
C ASP A 51 2.29 -1.97 -4.57
N ARG A 52 1.00 -2.30 -4.61
CA ARG A 52 -0.05 -1.41 -5.11
C ARG A 52 -1.37 -1.51 -4.35
N GLY A 53 -2.11 -0.41 -4.34
CA GLY A 53 -3.44 -0.34 -3.77
C GLY A 53 -4.32 0.58 -4.62
N GLN A 54 -5.43 0.03 -5.14
CA GLN A 54 -6.39 0.81 -5.93
C GLN A 54 -7.17 1.76 -5.02
N VAL A 55 -7.44 2.97 -5.52
CA VAL A 55 -8.21 4.01 -4.82
C VAL A 55 -9.23 4.64 -5.75
N LEU A 56 -10.47 4.83 -5.27
CA LEU A 56 -11.51 5.51 -6.03
C LEU A 56 -11.42 7.02 -5.79
N LEU A 57 -11.00 7.77 -6.81
CA LEU A 57 -10.87 9.22 -6.79
C LEU A 57 -12.01 9.89 -7.58
N SER A 58 -13.25 9.56 -7.21
CA SER A 58 -14.46 10.22 -7.71
C SER A 58 -15.21 10.94 -6.59
N SER A 59 -15.73 12.11 -6.94
CA SER A 59 -16.58 13.00 -6.13
C SER A 59 -18.05 12.60 -6.20
N ASP A 60 -18.50 11.88 -7.23
CA ASP A 60 -19.86 11.36 -7.37
C ASP A 60 -20.04 9.93 -6.83
N ALA A 61 -19.06 9.43 -6.06
CA ALA A 61 -19.10 8.10 -5.46
C ALA A 61 -20.04 7.96 -4.24
N GLY A 62 -20.83 8.99 -3.91
CA GLY A 62 -21.69 9.01 -2.72
C GLY A 62 -20.92 9.04 -1.39
N ILE A 63 -19.62 9.38 -1.40
CA ILE A 63 -18.77 9.47 -0.21
C ILE A 63 -18.58 10.95 0.16
N SER A 64 -19.03 11.33 1.36
CA SER A 64 -19.06 12.73 1.81
C SER A 64 -17.71 13.34 2.19
N ASN A 65 -16.69 12.52 2.44
CA ASN A 65 -15.33 12.96 2.74
C ASN A 65 -14.49 13.00 1.45
N SER A 66 -13.52 13.91 1.34
CA SER A 66 -12.55 13.96 0.24
C SER A 66 -11.31 13.10 0.49
N VAL A 67 -11.11 12.58 1.69
CA VAL A 67 -10.00 11.67 1.99
C VAL A 67 -10.36 10.25 1.55
N ARG A 68 -9.42 9.63 0.83
CA ARG A 68 -9.49 8.23 0.40
C ARG A 68 -8.30 7.47 0.97
N HIS A 69 -8.55 6.29 1.52
CA HIS A 69 -7.51 5.44 2.09
C HIS A 69 -7.26 4.26 1.16
N ALA A 70 -6.01 4.12 0.70
CA ALA A 70 -5.56 2.90 0.06
C ALA A 70 -5.18 1.85 1.12
N ASN A 71 -5.19 0.58 0.73
CA ASN A 71 -4.61 -0.48 1.56
C ASN A 71 -3.12 -0.22 1.81
N SER A 72 -2.63 -0.67 2.96
CA SER A 72 -1.20 -0.59 3.28
C SER A 72 -0.37 -1.35 2.26
N LEU A 73 0.71 -0.71 1.81
CA LEU A 73 1.70 -1.30 0.91
C LEU A 73 2.93 -1.72 1.73
N GLY A 74 3.76 -2.60 1.18
CA GLY A 74 4.96 -3.05 1.90
C GLY A 74 6.07 -3.55 1.01
N PHE A 75 7.28 -3.03 1.25
CA PHE A 75 8.51 -3.65 0.77
C PHE A 75 8.79 -4.92 1.57
N LEU A 76 9.36 -5.91 0.89
CA LEU A 76 9.86 -7.11 1.52
C LEU A 76 11.28 -6.86 2.05
N ARG A 77 11.53 -7.37 3.26
CA ARG A 77 12.87 -7.41 3.87
C ARG A 77 13.67 -8.57 3.30
N ASP A 78 14.98 -8.37 3.20
CA ASP A 78 15.91 -9.39 2.72
C ASP A 78 15.90 -10.63 3.63
N GLU A 79 15.75 -10.42 4.94
CA GLU A 79 15.68 -11.48 5.94
C GLU A 79 14.43 -11.36 6.83
N PRO A 80 13.77 -12.48 7.18
CA PRO A 80 12.64 -12.49 8.08
C PRO A 80 13.05 -12.08 9.50
N LEU A 81 12.18 -11.35 10.19
CA LEU A 81 12.44 -10.95 11.58
C LEU A 81 12.37 -12.16 12.54
N PRO A 82 13.12 -12.12 13.65
CA PRO A 82 12.93 -13.06 14.74
C PRO A 82 11.46 -13.05 15.20
N GLY A 83 10.80 -14.20 15.11
CA GLY A 83 9.38 -14.35 15.50
C GLY A 83 8.38 -14.44 14.34
N CYS A 84 8.78 -14.20 13.09
CA CYS A 84 7.88 -14.39 11.95
C CYS A 84 7.32 -15.83 11.88
N GLU A 85 8.15 -16.84 12.15
CA GLU A 85 7.71 -18.24 12.18
C GLU A 85 6.63 -18.49 13.24
N LYS A 86 6.85 -17.98 14.47
CA LYS A 86 5.89 -18.11 15.57
C LYS A 86 4.57 -17.42 15.25
N LEU A 87 4.63 -16.20 14.71
CA LEU A 87 3.45 -15.45 14.29
C LEU A 87 2.64 -16.20 13.22
N LEU A 88 3.32 -16.81 12.24
CA LEU A 88 2.64 -17.60 11.20
C LEU A 88 1.95 -18.83 11.79
N LYS A 89 2.60 -19.53 12.72
CA LYS A 89 2.00 -20.67 13.43
C LYS A 89 0.73 -20.26 14.16
N GLU A 90 0.77 -19.16 14.92
CA GLU A 90 -0.40 -18.62 15.62
C GLU A 90 -1.51 -18.20 14.64
N TYR A 91 -1.17 -17.49 13.57
CA TYR A 91 -2.13 -17.02 12.56
C TYR A 91 -2.88 -18.16 11.87
N TYR A 92 -2.20 -19.27 11.58
CA TYR A 92 -2.79 -20.43 10.92
C TYR A 92 -3.31 -21.51 11.89
N GLY A 93 -3.24 -21.29 13.20
CA GLY A 93 -3.62 -22.28 14.22
C GLY A 93 -2.78 -23.57 14.19
N ILE A 94 -1.53 -23.49 13.69
CA ILE A 94 -0.65 -24.65 13.55
C ILE A 94 0.06 -24.87 14.88
N GLY A 95 -0.33 -25.92 15.60
CA GLY A 95 0.25 -26.31 16.89
C GLY A 95 -0.69 -26.20 18.09
N GLU A 96 -1.96 -25.82 17.88
CA GLU A 96 -3.05 -26.05 18.84
C GLU A 96 -3.61 -27.47 18.62
N GLU A 97 -2.84 -28.49 19.01
CA GLU A 97 -3.39 -29.81 19.26
C GLU A 97 -3.94 -29.82 20.69
N GLU A 98 -5.26 -29.91 20.86
CA GLU A 98 -5.88 -30.47 22.07
C GLU A 98 -5.81 -32.00 22.04
#